data_AF-A0A9P9T8R6-F1
#
_entry.id   AF-A0A9P9T8R6-F1
#
_cell.length_a   1.000
_cell.length_b   1.000
_cell.length_c   1.000
_cell.angle_alpha   90.00
_cell.angle_beta   90.00
_cell.angle_gamma   90.00
#
_symmetry.space_group_name_H-M   'P 1'
#
loop_
_entity.id
_entity.type
_entity.pdbx_description
1 polymer ?
#
loop_
_entity_poly.entity_id
_entity_poly.type
_entity_poly.pdbx_seq_one_letter_code
_entity_poly.pdbx_strand_id
1 'polypeptide(L)'
;MRWSEPQANSFLEPLHSPWDGNLIKEFALWGYTESFHSILCDFDETWNLDVAFRGLGIDPRSTARGGSNQCFVVQHGSRTSPMILQRYYVGGREYRVTSATSVIGINQSAGMIFFINIKSPGKAAESYWGYKPRNEELPALRAQSDYAWGFWVRMHNAGAVKNINALWSTKVINKSTRQILAMAFQTYKPQPGTPKVDSPQLWPGTDFDISTVEGQAILGESSL
;
A
#
# COMPACT_ATOMS: atom_id res chain seq x y z
N MET A 1 6.03 -20.57 11.32
CA MET A 1 5.51 -20.71 12.71
C MET A 1 4.25 -19.85 12.77
N ARG A 2 3.06 -20.39 13.12
CA ARG A 2 1.85 -19.56 13.26
C ARG A 2 1.83 -18.99 14.68
N TRP A 3 1.99 -17.69 14.80
CA TRP A 3 1.84 -16.99 16.06
C TRP A 3 0.39 -17.09 16.53
N SER A 4 0.20 -17.27 17.83
CA SER A 4 -1.14 -17.18 18.43
C SER A 4 -1.61 -15.72 18.39
N GLU A 5 -2.93 -15.51 18.23
CA GLU A 5 -3.56 -14.18 18.23
C GLU A 5 -3.10 -13.26 19.38
N PRO A 6 -2.90 -13.76 20.63
CA PRO A 6 -2.37 -12.95 21.73
C PRO A 6 -0.93 -12.46 21.54
N GLN A 7 -0.07 -13.24 20.90
CA GLN A 7 1.32 -12.84 20.64
C GLN A 7 1.43 -11.85 19.47
N ALA A 8 0.53 -11.93 18.49
CA ALA A 8 0.52 -10.98 17.40
C ALA A 8 -0.02 -9.61 17.85
N ASN A 9 -0.98 -9.59 18.78
CA ASN A 9 -1.54 -8.37 19.38
C ASN A 9 -0.50 -7.54 20.16
N SER A 10 0.58 -8.12 20.69
CA SER A 10 1.63 -7.33 21.37
C SER A 10 2.47 -6.48 20.41
N PHE A 11 2.37 -6.71 19.10
CA PHE A 11 3.17 -6.01 18.08
C PHE A 11 2.30 -5.21 17.09
N LEU A 12 1.03 -5.59 16.93
CA LEU A 12 0.10 -4.97 16.00
C LEU A 12 -1.28 -4.85 16.68
N GLU A 13 -1.66 -3.64 17.12
CA GLU A 13 -3.02 -3.38 17.57
C GLU A 13 -3.78 -2.37 16.68
N PRO A 14 -4.99 -2.74 16.23
CA PRO A 14 -5.59 -4.08 16.25
C PRO A 14 -5.10 -4.97 15.09
N LEU A 15 -5.00 -6.30 15.32
CA LEU A 15 -4.76 -7.30 14.27
C LEU A 15 -5.88 -7.31 13.21
N HIS A 16 -7.10 -7.02 13.67
CA HIS A 16 -8.30 -6.95 12.87
C HIS A 16 -8.65 -5.50 12.60
N SER A 17 -8.81 -5.16 11.33
CA SER A 17 -9.33 -3.86 10.97
C SER A 17 -10.80 -3.75 11.37
N PRO A 18 -11.24 -2.66 12.03
CA PRO A 18 -12.65 -2.41 12.25
C PRO A 18 -13.37 -1.93 10.97
N TRP A 19 -12.63 -1.76 9.87
CA TRP A 19 -13.13 -1.23 8.61
C TRP A 19 -13.41 -2.36 7.63
N ASP A 20 -14.63 -2.37 7.08
CA ASP A 20 -15.04 -3.33 6.06
C ASP A 20 -15.98 -2.68 5.03
N GLY A 21 -16.17 -3.33 3.88
CA GLY A 21 -16.99 -2.85 2.79
C GLY A 21 -16.27 -1.86 1.89
N ASN A 22 -17.03 -0.99 1.21
CA ASN A 22 -16.47 -0.08 0.20
C ASN A 22 -15.81 1.18 0.79
N LEU A 23 -15.95 1.42 2.10
CA LEU A 23 -15.32 2.52 2.84
C LEU A 23 -15.61 3.95 2.34
N ILE A 24 -16.58 4.16 1.44
CA ILE A 24 -16.85 5.50 0.85
C ILE A 24 -17.21 6.51 1.96
N LYS A 25 -18.08 6.10 2.88
CA LYS A 25 -18.52 6.98 3.98
C LYS A 25 -17.41 7.21 4.98
N GLU A 26 -16.61 6.19 5.24
CA GLU A 26 -15.52 6.17 6.21
C GLU A 26 -14.38 7.08 5.73
N PHE A 27 -14.01 7.04 4.44
CA PHE A 27 -13.05 7.97 3.86
C PHE A 27 -13.52 9.42 4.01
N ALA A 28 -14.76 9.72 3.62
CA ALA A 28 -15.30 11.08 3.74
C ALA A 28 -15.37 11.55 5.21
N LEU A 29 -15.84 10.69 6.11
CA LEU A 29 -15.92 10.97 7.56
C LEU A 29 -14.55 11.33 8.13
N TRP A 30 -13.51 10.58 7.75
CA TRP A 30 -12.14 10.80 8.21
C TRP A 30 -11.37 11.86 7.39
N GLY A 31 -12.08 12.73 6.67
CA GLY A 31 -11.47 13.92 6.04
C GLY A 31 -10.64 13.62 4.79
N TYR A 32 -10.84 12.47 4.15
CA TYR A 32 -10.17 12.13 2.90
C TYR A 32 -10.96 12.64 1.69
N THR A 33 -10.21 13.06 0.68
CA THR A 33 -10.71 13.33 -0.66
C THR A 33 -10.19 12.27 -1.61
N GLU A 34 -11.00 11.90 -2.59
CA GLU A 34 -10.71 10.82 -3.53
C GLU A 34 -10.75 11.30 -4.98
N SER A 35 -9.87 10.75 -5.82
CA SER A 35 -10.00 10.81 -7.27
C SER A 35 -9.67 9.46 -7.90
N PHE A 36 -10.19 9.22 -9.09
CA PHE A 36 -10.16 7.90 -9.73
C PHE A 36 -9.26 7.84 -10.97
N HIS A 37 -8.32 8.80 -11.07
CA HIS A 37 -7.41 8.90 -12.19
C HIS A 37 -6.04 9.42 -11.74
N SER A 38 -4.99 8.76 -12.21
CA SER A 38 -3.61 9.22 -12.10
C SER A 38 -2.77 8.55 -13.18
N ILE A 39 -1.87 9.32 -13.81
CA ILE A 39 -0.84 8.78 -14.70
C ILE A 39 0.02 7.72 -14.02
N LEU A 40 0.09 7.72 -12.68
CA LEU A 40 0.86 6.74 -11.93
C LEU A 40 0.34 5.30 -12.08
N CYS A 41 -0.89 5.11 -12.56
CA CYS A 41 -1.45 3.79 -12.88
C CYS A 41 -1.23 3.38 -14.36
N ASP A 42 -0.54 4.20 -15.15
CA ASP A 42 -0.02 3.84 -16.47
C ASP A 42 1.40 3.26 -16.30
N PHE A 43 1.46 1.94 -16.11
CA PHE A 43 2.68 1.24 -15.69
C PHE A 43 3.75 1.16 -16.78
N ASP A 44 3.32 1.19 -18.05
CA ASP A 44 4.19 1.28 -19.22
C ASP A 44 4.92 2.63 -19.27
N GLU A 45 4.18 3.74 -19.18
CA GLU A 45 4.74 5.08 -19.38
C GLU A 45 5.42 5.65 -18.13
N THR A 46 4.87 5.41 -16.94
CA THR A 46 5.37 6.03 -15.70
C THR A 46 6.51 5.24 -15.07
N TRP A 47 6.43 3.91 -15.11
CA TRP A 47 7.30 3.02 -14.34
C TRP A 47 8.19 2.12 -15.21
N ASN A 48 8.03 2.15 -16.54
CA ASN A 48 8.71 1.24 -17.48
C ASN A 48 8.54 -0.24 -17.10
N LEU A 49 7.33 -0.62 -16.69
CA LEU A 49 6.99 -2.00 -16.29
C LEU A 49 6.33 -2.80 -17.42
N ASP A 50 6.38 -2.31 -18.66
CA ASP A 50 5.75 -2.95 -19.81
C ASP A 50 6.26 -4.39 -20.03
N VAL A 51 7.55 -4.65 -19.82
CA VAL A 51 8.15 -5.99 -19.93
C VAL A 51 7.58 -6.94 -18.87
N ALA A 52 7.44 -6.48 -17.62
CA ALA A 52 6.90 -7.28 -16.53
C ALA A 52 5.42 -7.61 -16.77
N PHE A 53 4.63 -6.60 -17.13
CA PHE A 53 3.21 -6.76 -17.44
C PHE A 53 2.99 -7.71 -18.63
N ARG A 54 3.82 -7.61 -19.68
CA ARG A 54 3.80 -8.55 -20.82
C ARG A 54 4.12 -9.98 -20.39
N GLY A 55 5.13 -10.16 -19.55
CA GLY A 55 5.50 -11.46 -18.99
C GLY A 55 4.37 -12.10 -18.16
N LEU A 56 3.48 -11.29 -17.58
CA LEU A 56 2.31 -11.72 -16.83
C LEU A 56 1.03 -11.81 -17.68
N GLY A 57 1.07 -11.38 -18.95
CA GLY A 57 -0.10 -11.34 -19.82
C GLY A 57 -1.13 -10.28 -19.41
N ILE A 58 -0.70 -9.17 -18.80
CA ILE A 58 -1.57 -8.11 -18.27
C ILE A 58 -1.35 -6.83 -19.06
N ASP A 59 -2.41 -6.07 -19.33
CA ASP A 59 -2.31 -4.73 -19.94
C ASP A 59 -1.73 -3.73 -18.91
N PRO A 60 -0.61 -3.04 -19.20
CA PRO A 60 0.00 -2.08 -18.29
C PRO A 60 -0.74 -0.74 -18.18
N ARG A 61 -1.72 -0.47 -19.04
CA ARG A 61 -2.39 0.83 -19.11
C ARG A 61 -3.49 0.97 -18.06
N SER A 62 -3.75 2.21 -17.63
CA SER A 62 -4.89 2.52 -16.77
C SER A 62 -6.24 2.42 -17.50
N THR A 63 -7.34 2.38 -16.76
CA THR A 63 -8.71 2.44 -17.32
C THR A 63 -8.94 3.70 -18.15
N ALA A 64 -8.28 4.82 -17.80
CA ALA A 64 -8.35 6.06 -18.58
C ALA A 64 -7.66 5.97 -19.95
N ARG A 65 -6.72 5.03 -20.14
CA ARG A 65 -6.08 4.70 -21.41
C ARG A 65 -6.63 3.42 -22.05
N GLY A 66 -7.79 2.95 -21.59
CA GLY A 66 -8.48 1.76 -22.10
C GLY A 66 -7.91 0.42 -21.63
N GLY A 67 -7.04 0.41 -20.61
CA GLY A 67 -6.54 -0.79 -19.95
C GLY A 67 -7.41 -1.22 -18.75
N SER A 68 -6.89 -2.16 -17.94
CA SER A 68 -7.64 -2.78 -16.83
C SER A 68 -7.26 -2.26 -15.43
N ASN A 69 -6.30 -1.33 -15.33
CA ASN A 69 -5.81 -0.85 -14.05
C ASN A 69 -6.62 0.38 -13.59
N GLN A 70 -7.54 0.20 -12.64
CA GLN A 70 -8.30 1.30 -12.05
C GLN A 70 -7.46 1.98 -10.97
N CYS A 71 -7.32 3.30 -11.06
CA CYS A 71 -6.56 4.08 -10.10
C CYS A 71 -7.45 4.65 -8.99
N PHE A 72 -6.96 4.63 -7.76
CA PHE A 72 -7.55 5.32 -6.62
C PHE A 72 -6.49 6.22 -5.99
N VAL A 73 -6.77 7.52 -5.95
CA VAL A 73 -5.93 8.53 -5.32
C VAL A 73 -6.68 9.05 -4.11
N VAL A 74 -6.05 8.96 -2.95
CA VAL A 74 -6.59 9.42 -1.68
C VAL A 74 -5.68 10.49 -1.12
N GLN A 75 -6.26 11.62 -0.72
CA GLN A 75 -5.57 12.70 -0.04
C GLN A 75 -6.29 13.03 1.27
N HIS A 76 -5.57 13.02 2.39
CA HIS A 76 -6.11 13.50 3.66
C HIS A 76 -6.09 15.03 3.71
N GLY A 77 -7.26 15.65 3.54
CA GLY A 77 -7.44 17.07 3.26
C GLY A 77 -7.63 17.38 1.77
N SER A 78 -7.83 18.66 1.45
CA SER A 78 -8.06 19.18 0.11
C SER A 78 -6.94 20.11 -0.34
N ARG A 79 -6.78 20.30 -1.65
CA ARG A 79 -5.86 21.30 -2.23
C ARG A 79 -6.49 22.67 -2.44
N THR A 80 -7.77 22.85 -2.08
CA THR A 80 -8.51 24.11 -2.25
C THR A 80 -8.08 25.21 -1.27
N SER A 81 -7.37 24.86 -0.21
CA SER A 81 -6.82 25.81 0.77
C SER A 81 -5.55 25.25 1.42
N PRO A 82 -4.76 26.05 2.16
CA PRO A 82 -3.57 25.55 2.84
C PRO A 82 -3.90 24.42 3.82
N MET A 83 -3.36 23.22 3.55
CA MET A 83 -3.63 22.01 4.35
C MET A 83 -3.28 22.19 5.83
N ILE A 84 -2.30 23.03 6.15
CA ILE A 84 -1.87 23.33 7.52
C ILE A 84 -3.01 23.89 8.40
N LEU A 85 -3.97 24.59 7.77
CA LEU A 85 -5.12 25.23 8.40
C LEU A 85 -6.38 24.35 8.42
N GLN A 86 -6.42 23.29 7.62
CA GLN A 86 -7.63 22.47 7.49
C GLN A 86 -7.84 21.60 8.73
N ARG A 87 -9.10 21.50 9.14
CA ARG A 87 -9.61 20.73 10.27
C ARG A 87 -10.91 20.02 9.87
N TYR A 88 -11.27 18.96 10.57
CA TYR A 88 -12.54 18.24 10.41
C TYR A 88 -13.00 17.68 11.76
N TYR A 89 -14.26 17.29 11.88
CA TYR A 89 -14.85 16.81 13.13
C TYR A 89 -15.33 15.37 13.00
N VAL A 90 -15.00 14.53 13.98
CA VAL A 90 -15.52 13.17 14.11
C VAL A 90 -15.88 12.94 15.57
N GLY A 91 -17.12 12.51 15.84
CA GLY A 91 -17.55 12.20 17.21
C GLY A 91 -17.40 13.36 18.20
N GLY A 92 -17.62 14.61 17.77
CA GLY A 92 -17.49 15.80 18.62
C GLY A 92 -16.05 16.25 18.89
N ARG A 93 -15.04 15.58 18.32
CA ARG A 93 -13.63 15.97 18.41
C ARG A 93 -13.14 16.57 17.10
N GLU A 94 -12.41 17.68 17.21
CA GLU A 94 -11.71 18.27 16.07
C GLU A 94 -10.40 17.52 15.79
N TYR A 95 -10.13 17.28 14.51
CA TYR A 95 -8.93 16.66 13.97
C TYR A 95 -8.26 17.58 12.95
N ARG A 96 -6.95 17.42 12.81
CA ARG A 96 -6.14 18.10 11.81
C ARG A 96 -5.87 17.19 10.62
N VAL A 97 -5.93 17.75 9.41
CA VAL A 97 -5.53 16.98 8.22
C VAL A 97 -4.02 16.72 8.22
N THR A 98 -3.63 15.54 7.77
CA THR A 98 -2.22 15.09 7.84
C THR A 98 -1.44 15.36 6.55
N SER A 99 -2.11 15.70 5.45
CA SER A 99 -1.52 15.72 4.11
C SER A 99 -1.03 14.35 3.58
N ALA A 100 -1.48 13.24 4.17
CA ALA A 100 -1.21 11.92 3.60
C ALA A 100 -1.77 11.75 2.21
N THR A 101 -1.03 11.02 1.39
CA THR A 101 -1.35 10.69 0.01
C THR A 101 -1.19 9.21 -0.21
N SER A 102 -2.16 8.57 -0.86
CA SER A 102 -2.06 7.19 -1.28
C SER A 102 -2.54 7.07 -2.72
N VAL A 103 -1.72 6.47 -3.58
CA VAL A 103 -2.10 6.06 -4.93
C VAL A 103 -2.05 4.55 -4.98
N ILE A 104 -3.22 3.94 -5.20
CA ILE A 104 -3.42 2.50 -5.24
C ILE A 104 -4.07 2.15 -6.58
N GLY A 105 -3.45 1.24 -7.32
CA GLY A 105 -4.03 0.65 -8.53
C GLY A 105 -4.71 -0.67 -8.21
N ILE A 106 -5.87 -0.92 -8.82
CA ILE A 106 -6.57 -2.20 -8.74
C ILE A 106 -6.73 -2.76 -10.15
N ASN A 107 -6.26 -3.99 -10.34
CA ASN A 107 -6.56 -4.77 -11.53
C ASN A 107 -7.41 -5.97 -11.13
N GLN A 108 -8.72 -5.79 -11.28
CA GLN A 108 -9.70 -6.77 -10.85
C GLN A 108 -9.57 -8.10 -11.62
N SER A 109 -9.35 -8.04 -12.94
CA SER A 109 -9.28 -9.23 -13.78
C SER A 109 -8.05 -10.09 -13.47
N ALA A 110 -6.91 -9.46 -13.14
CA ALA A 110 -5.69 -10.15 -12.78
C ALA A 110 -5.60 -10.54 -11.28
N GLY A 111 -6.48 -10.03 -10.43
CA GLY A 111 -6.36 -10.25 -8.98
C GLY A 111 -5.23 -9.43 -8.34
N MET A 112 -4.90 -8.25 -8.85
CA MET A 112 -3.72 -7.49 -8.41
C MET A 112 -4.06 -6.17 -7.75
N ILE A 113 -3.34 -5.86 -6.68
CA ILE A 113 -3.36 -4.56 -6.01
C ILE A 113 -1.96 -3.97 -6.07
N PHE A 114 -1.86 -2.74 -6.57
CA PHE A 114 -0.61 -2.01 -6.72
C PHE A 114 -0.57 -0.84 -5.73
N PHE A 115 0.37 -0.89 -4.78
CA PHE A 115 0.73 0.21 -3.91
C PHE A 115 1.80 1.06 -4.61
N ILE A 116 1.42 2.25 -5.08
CA ILE A 116 2.22 2.99 -6.06
C ILE A 116 2.96 4.17 -5.44
N ASN A 117 2.24 5.05 -4.77
CA ASN A 117 2.82 6.23 -4.11
C ASN A 117 2.10 6.47 -2.79
N ILE A 118 2.78 6.15 -1.69
CA ILE A 118 2.17 6.12 -0.35
C ILE A 118 3.01 6.95 0.60
N LYS A 119 2.34 7.94 1.20
CA LYS A 119 2.79 8.68 2.36
C LYS A 119 1.74 8.53 3.45
N SER A 120 2.03 7.69 4.44
CA SER A 120 1.08 7.37 5.52
C SER A 120 0.68 8.62 6.33
N PRO A 121 -0.53 8.62 6.95
CA PRO A 121 -0.98 9.70 7.83
C PRO A 121 0.04 10.11 8.89
N GLY A 122 0.63 9.14 9.60
CA GLY A 122 1.66 9.43 10.60
C GLY A 122 2.89 10.13 10.02
N LYS A 123 3.43 9.64 8.90
CA LYS A 123 4.65 10.24 8.30
C LYS A 123 4.37 11.60 7.66
N ALA A 124 3.20 11.75 7.05
CA ALA A 124 2.77 13.01 6.48
C ALA A 124 2.55 14.07 7.57
N ALA A 125 1.81 13.72 8.63
CA ALA A 125 1.61 14.58 9.79
C ALA A 125 2.93 14.99 10.43
N GLU A 126 3.86 14.06 10.67
CA GLU A 126 5.17 14.40 11.24
C GLU A 126 5.89 15.49 10.43
N SER A 127 5.88 15.35 9.10
CA SER A 127 6.51 16.32 8.19
C SER A 127 5.78 17.67 8.18
N TYR A 128 4.44 17.64 8.16
CA TYR A 128 3.62 18.84 7.99
C TYR A 128 3.34 19.59 9.30
N TRP A 129 3.31 18.89 10.43
CA TRP A 129 2.99 19.45 11.73
C TRP A 129 4.24 19.85 12.51
N GLY A 130 5.42 19.34 12.13
CA GLY A 130 6.70 19.66 12.75
C GLY A 130 6.99 18.86 14.02
N TYR A 131 6.19 17.85 14.35
CA TYR A 131 6.40 16.96 15.48
C TYR A 131 5.82 15.58 15.21
N LYS A 132 6.32 14.54 15.88
CA LYS A 132 5.79 13.18 15.76
C LYS A 132 4.39 13.12 16.42
N PRO A 133 3.32 12.86 15.65
CA PRO A 133 1.96 12.82 16.18
C PRO A 133 1.75 11.58 17.07
N ARG A 134 0.85 11.71 18.04
CA ARG A 134 0.31 10.58 18.79
C ARG A 134 -0.78 9.88 17.97
N ASN A 135 -1.03 8.60 18.25
CA ASN A 135 -1.99 7.80 17.48
C ASN A 135 -3.41 8.40 17.53
N GLU A 136 -3.82 8.94 18.68
CA GLU A 136 -5.13 9.56 18.88
C GLU A 136 -5.29 10.90 18.14
N GLU A 137 -4.22 11.48 17.61
CA GLU A 137 -4.24 12.72 16.80
C GLU A 137 -4.42 12.41 15.31
N LEU A 138 -4.23 11.15 14.91
CA LEU A 138 -4.35 10.69 13.53
C LEU A 138 -5.77 10.20 13.22
N PRO A 139 -6.16 10.19 11.93
CA PRO A 139 -7.42 9.57 11.52
C PRO A 139 -7.45 8.09 11.92
N ALA A 140 -8.62 7.59 12.35
CA ALA A 140 -8.74 6.18 12.71
C ALA A 140 -8.61 5.28 11.46
N LEU A 141 -9.22 5.68 10.34
CA LEU A 141 -8.96 5.09 9.03
C LEU A 141 -7.62 5.60 8.50
N ARG A 142 -6.56 4.79 8.63
CA ARG A 142 -5.19 5.17 8.24
C ARG A 142 -4.33 4.05 7.68
N ALA A 143 -4.74 2.80 7.84
CA ALA A 143 -3.94 1.67 7.35
C ALA A 143 -4.13 1.54 5.84
N GLN A 144 -3.03 1.27 5.13
CA GLN A 144 -3.07 1.17 3.67
C GLN A 144 -3.75 -0.12 3.20
N SER A 145 -3.75 -1.16 4.04
CA SER A 145 -4.52 -2.38 3.85
C SER A 145 -6.02 -2.10 3.81
N ASP A 146 -6.52 -1.23 4.68
CA ASP A 146 -7.95 -0.83 4.68
C ASP A 146 -8.30 -0.13 3.38
N TYR A 147 -7.41 0.73 2.89
CA TYR A 147 -7.65 1.48 1.66
C TYR A 147 -7.70 0.51 0.48
N ALA A 148 -6.71 -0.37 0.38
CA ALA A 148 -6.65 -1.42 -0.63
C ALA A 148 -7.90 -2.32 -0.59
N TRP A 149 -8.33 -2.73 0.61
CA TRP A 149 -9.53 -3.53 0.79
C TRP A 149 -10.79 -2.80 0.31
N GLY A 150 -11.00 -1.56 0.75
CA GLY A 150 -12.14 -0.75 0.31
C GLY A 150 -12.19 -0.59 -1.20
N PHE A 151 -11.04 -0.34 -1.85
CA PHE A 151 -10.96 -0.23 -3.30
C PHE A 151 -11.14 -1.57 -4.02
N TRP A 152 -10.61 -2.66 -3.47
CA TRP A 152 -10.86 -4.00 -3.98
C TRP A 152 -12.35 -4.32 -3.98
N VAL A 153 -13.04 -4.09 -2.86
CA VAL A 153 -14.49 -4.29 -2.73
C VAL A 153 -15.27 -3.41 -3.70
N ARG A 154 -14.90 -2.14 -3.88
CA ARG A 154 -15.58 -1.23 -4.85
C ARG A 154 -15.53 -1.72 -6.29
N MET A 155 -14.47 -2.43 -6.67
CA MET A 155 -14.34 -2.98 -8.02
C MET A 155 -15.25 -4.20 -8.24
N HIS A 156 -15.82 -4.77 -7.17
CA HIS A 156 -16.68 -5.95 -7.24
C HIS A 156 -18.14 -5.62 -6.96
N ASN A 157 -19.04 -6.38 -7.58
CA ASN A 157 -20.44 -6.35 -7.21
C ASN A 157 -20.61 -6.90 -5.78
N ALA A 158 -21.59 -6.37 -5.06
CA ALA A 158 -21.91 -6.81 -3.71
C ALA A 158 -22.12 -8.33 -3.67
N GLY A 159 -21.34 -9.02 -2.83
CA GLY A 159 -21.40 -10.48 -2.66
C GLY A 159 -20.54 -11.32 -3.61
N ALA A 160 -19.77 -10.72 -4.52
CA ALA A 160 -18.95 -11.43 -5.50
C ALA A 160 -17.48 -10.95 -5.53
N VAL A 161 -16.87 -10.76 -4.35
CA VAL A 161 -15.46 -10.39 -4.23
C VAL A 161 -14.58 -11.56 -4.68
N LYS A 162 -13.68 -11.33 -5.64
CA LYS A 162 -12.73 -12.35 -6.12
C LYS A 162 -11.45 -12.36 -5.28
N ASN A 163 -10.64 -13.39 -5.49
CA ASN A 163 -9.34 -13.55 -4.84
C ASN A 163 -8.37 -12.44 -5.25
N ILE A 164 -7.57 -11.99 -4.29
CA ILE A 164 -6.36 -11.21 -4.52
C ILE A 164 -5.22 -12.22 -4.72
N ASN A 165 -4.61 -12.19 -5.89
CA ASN A 165 -3.52 -13.09 -6.29
C ASN A 165 -2.14 -12.47 -6.00
N ALA A 166 -2.02 -11.14 -6.03
CA ALA A 166 -0.76 -10.48 -5.77
C ALA A 166 -0.91 -9.05 -5.22
N LEU A 167 0.02 -8.68 -4.34
CA LEU A 167 0.25 -7.31 -3.88
C LEU A 167 1.58 -6.81 -4.44
N TRP A 168 1.57 -5.64 -5.04
CA TRP A 168 2.71 -5.06 -5.74
C TRP A 168 3.08 -3.72 -5.12
N SER A 169 4.37 -3.46 -4.93
CA SER A 169 4.87 -2.14 -4.56
C SER A 169 5.77 -1.62 -5.68
N THR A 170 5.37 -0.54 -6.37
CA THR A 170 6.11 -0.09 -7.57
C THR A 170 7.45 0.54 -7.26
N LYS A 171 7.60 1.18 -6.09
CA LYS A 171 8.86 1.80 -5.69
C LYS A 171 9.03 1.83 -4.18
N VAL A 172 10.19 1.35 -3.72
CA VAL A 172 10.59 1.41 -2.31
C VAL A 172 11.54 2.58 -2.10
N ILE A 173 11.05 3.66 -1.49
CA ILE A 173 11.86 4.85 -1.19
C ILE A 173 12.30 4.93 0.27
N ASN A 174 11.65 4.17 1.17
CA ASN A 174 11.98 4.16 2.58
C ASN A 174 13.43 3.68 2.79
N LYS A 175 14.24 4.47 3.50
CA LYS A 175 15.64 4.13 3.78
C LYS A 175 15.76 2.82 4.55
N SER A 176 14.95 2.58 5.57
CA SER A 176 15.04 1.34 6.36
C SER A 176 14.63 0.13 5.54
N THR A 177 13.55 0.20 4.76
CA THR A 177 13.13 -0.90 3.88
C THR A 177 14.19 -1.20 2.82
N ARG A 178 14.84 -0.17 2.25
CA ARG A 178 15.96 -0.39 1.31
C ARG A 178 17.16 -1.07 1.97
N GLN A 179 17.44 -0.77 3.24
CA GLN A 179 18.51 -1.46 4.00
C GLN A 179 18.16 -2.92 4.26
N ILE A 180 16.90 -3.21 4.60
CA ILE A 180 16.40 -4.58 4.76
C ILE A 180 16.53 -5.36 3.44
N LEU A 181 16.09 -4.77 2.31
CA LEU A 181 16.24 -5.39 0.99
C LEU A 181 17.70 -5.64 0.64
N ALA A 182 18.59 -4.66 0.85
CA ALA A 182 20.01 -4.84 0.60
C ALA A 182 20.61 -5.96 1.44
N MET A 183 20.24 -6.07 2.72
CA MET A 183 20.66 -7.16 3.59
C MET A 183 20.14 -8.51 3.08
N ALA A 184 18.85 -8.57 2.71
CA ALA A 184 18.22 -9.77 2.18
C ALA A 184 18.97 -10.31 0.94
N PHE A 185 19.31 -9.45 -0.03
CA PHE A 185 20.11 -9.86 -1.18
C PHE A 185 21.51 -10.38 -0.79
N GLN A 186 22.13 -9.80 0.22
CA GLN A 186 23.47 -10.20 0.66
C GLN A 186 23.47 -11.55 1.38
N THR A 187 22.45 -11.82 2.21
CA THR A 187 22.43 -12.99 3.10
C THR A 187 21.66 -14.17 2.53
N TYR A 188 20.72 -13.93 1.59
CA TYR A 188 19.88 -14.97 1.02
C TYR A 188 20.71 -16.06 0.34
N LYS A 189 20.38 -17.30 0.70
CA LYS A 189 20.95 -18.51 0.11
C LYS A 189 19.86 -19.19 -0.70
N PRO A 190 19.86 -19.03 -2.03
CA PRO A 190 18.82 -19.63 -2.85
C PRO A 190 18.96 -21.16 -2.88
N GLN A 191 17.93 -21.84 -3.39
CA GLN A 191 17.93 -23.30 -3.48
C GLN A 191 19.10 -23.81 -4.36
N PRO A 192 19.58 -25.06 -4.12
CA PRO A 192 20.62 -25.65 -4.95
C PRO A 192 20.28 -25.59 -6.44
N GLY A 193 21.21 -25.07 -7.24
CA GLY A 193 21.02 -24.88 -8.68
C GLY A 193 20.54 -23.48 -9.09
N THR A 194 20.14 -22.63 -8.16
CA THR A 194 19.82 -21.22 -8.43
C THR A 194 21.05 -20.34 -8.18
N PRO A 195 21.45 -19.49 -9.14
CA PRO A 195 22.54 -18.54 -8.92
C PRO A 195 22.23 -17.55 -7.79
N LYS A 196 23.20 -17.33 -6.89
CA LYS A 196 23.12 -16.24 -5.92
C LYS A 196 23.32 -14.90 -6.63
N VAL A 197 22.46 -13.94 -6.31
CA VAL A 197 22.56 -12.55 -6.76
C VAL A 197 22.62 -11.63 -5.54
N ASP A 198 23.53 -10.65 -5.57
CA ASP A 198 23.72 -9.72 -4.45
C ASP A 198 23.01 -8.38 -4.67
N SER A 199 22.19 -8.27 -5.72
CA SER A 199 21.46 -7.06 -6.08
C SER A 199 20.18 -7.38 -6.85
N PRO A 200 19.20 -6.45 -6.89
CA PRO A 200 18.00 -6.60 -7.70
C PRO A 200 18.32 -6.84 -9.17
N GLN A 201 17.72 -7.89 -9.73
CA GLN A 201 17.85 -8.23 -11.15
C GLN A 201 16.73 -7.58 -11.97
N LEU A 202 16.95 -7.47 -13.28
CA LEU A 202 15.86 -7.17 -14.21
C LEU A 202 14.79 -8.26 -14.15
N TRP A 203 13.56 -7.93 -14.57
CA TRP A 203 12.44 -8.88 -14.63
C TRP A 203 12.86 -10.24 -15.25
N PRO A 204 12.50 -11.39 -14.65
CA PRO A 204 11.54 -11.59 -13.55
C PRO A 204 12.07 -11.28 -12.14
N GLY A 205 13.32 -10.86 -11.99
CA GLY A 205 13.88 -10.47 -10.71
C GLY A 205 14.38 -11.66 -9.89
N THR A 206 14.05 -11.68 -8.60
CA THR A 206 14.54 -12.66 -7.64
C THR A 206 13.42 -13.05 -6.69
N ASP A 207 13.19 -14.35 -6.58
CA ASP A 207 12.21 -14.91 -5.65
C ASP A 207 12.88 -15.23 -4.31
N PHE A 208 12.33 -14.65 -3.25
CA PHE A 208 12.67 -14.98 -1.88
C PHE A 208 11.64 -15.97 -1.34
N ASP A 209 12.09 -17.15 -0.93
CA ASP A 209 11.22 -18.11 -0.25
C ASP A 209 10.76 -17.52 1.09
N ILE A 210 9.45 -17.43 1.29
CA ILE A 210 8.82 -16.83 2.47
C ILE A 210 9.12 -17.59 3.77
N SER A 211 9.64 -18.81 3.68
CA SER A 211 10.11 -19.58 4.84
C SER A 211 11.50 -19.18 5.33
N THR A 212 12.23 -18.36 4.56
CA THR A 212 13.55 -17.84 4.93
C THR A 212 13.44 -16.56 5.74
N VAL A 213 14.47 -16.26 6.54
CA VAL A 213 14.55 -15.02 7.33
C VAL A 213 14.47 -13.80 6.42
N GLU A 214 15.10 -13.86 5.25
CA GLU A 214 15.06 -12.79 4.25
C GLU A 214 13.66 -12.58 3.68
N GLY A 215 12.97 -13.67 3.30
CA GLY A 215 11.58 -13.60 2.84
C GLY A 215 10.65 -13.01 3.90
N GLN A 216 10.76 -13.47 5.15
CA GLN A 216 9.98 -12.94 6.28
C GLN A 216 10.30 -11.46 6.58
N ALA A 217 11.57 -11.08 6.54
CA ALA A 217 11.99 -9.70 6.76
C ALA A 217 11.42 -8.75 5.69
N ILE A 218 11.33 -9.19 4.43
CA ILE A 218 10.69 -8.43 3.34
C ILE A 218 9.18 -8.30 3.56
N LEU A 219 8.52 -9.34 4.06
CA LEU A 219 7.11 -9.29 4.44
C LEU A 219 6.84 -8.40 5.67
N GLY A 220 7.89 -7.95 6.35
CA GLY A 220 7.79 -7.18 7.59
C GLY A 220 7.41 -8.03 8.80
N GLU A 221 7.60 -9.35 8.73
CA GLU A 221 7.45 -10.24 9.87
C GLU A 221 8.71 -10.11 10.75
N SER A 222 8.56 -9.55 11.94
CA SER A 222 9.63 -9.58 12.96
C SER A 222 9.54 -10.87 13.75
N SER A 223 10.50 -11.77 13.56
CA SER A 223 10.79 -12.83 14.53
C SER A 223 11.53 -12.20 15.71
N LEU A 224 10.81 -11.93 16.80
CA LEU A 224 11.38 -11.61 18.12
C LEU A 224 10.99 -12.69 19.12
#